data_AF-A0A4T0W1U2-F1
#
_entry.id   AF-A0A4T0W1U2-F1
#
_cell.length_a   1.000
_cell.length_b   1.000
_cell.length_c   1.000
_cell.angle_alpha   90.00
_cell.angle_beta   90.00
_cell.angle_gamma   90.00
#
_symmetry.space_group_name_H-M   'P 1'
#
loop_
_entity.id
_entity.type
_entity.pdbx_description
1 polymer ?
#
loop_
_entity_poly.entity_id
_entity_poly.type
_entity_poly.pdbx_seq_one_letter_code
_entity_poly.pdbx_strand_id
1 'polypeptide(L)'
;MPMKDIPVNSLTHLYFSFAFITPNEYNIVGMDGLPSELFSNFTDLKKDNPSLKMTIAIGGWTHNDPGPLQKVFSDMVSTKQNRSTFIENLMAFLRQYAFDGVDFDWECPGADDRGGVPEDGVNFTQFLKELEEENKKQPKRYIVSYTAPTSFWYLRHFDLKSIDYVDFAIVMSYDLHGV
;
A
#
# COMPACT_ATOMS: atom_id res chain seq x y z
N MET A 1 8.82 -5.73 -19.12
CA MET A 1 9.74 -6.85 -18.85
C MET A 1 8.89 -8.05 -18.46
N PRO A 2 9.06 -9.22 -19.09
CA PRO A 2 8.45 -10.48 -18.65
C PRO A 2 8.84 -10.85 -17.21
N MET A 3 7.95 -11.47 -16.43
CA MET A 3 8.23 -11.88 -15.04
C MET A 3 9.48 -12.78 -14.90
N LYS A 4 9.72 -13.66 -15.88
CA LYS A 4 10.88 -14.55 -15.92
C LYS A 4 12.24 -13.85 -16.00
N ASP A 5 12.26 -12.57 -16.40
CA ASP A 5 13.49 -11.80 -16.56
C ASP A 5 13.83 -11.01 -15.28
N ILE A 6 12.99 -11.10 -14.24
CA ILE A 6 13.23 -10.47 -12.95
C ILE A 6 14.39 -11.20 -12.23
N PRO A 7 15.46 -10.49 -11.80
CA PRO A 7 16.62 -11.10 -11.16
C PRO A 7 16.33 -11.43 -9.67
N VAL A 8 15.41 -12.35 -9.40
CA VAL A 8 14.87 -12.67 -8.06
C VAL A 8 15.94 -13.00 -7.00
N ASN A 9 17.09 -13.53 -7.41
CA ASN A 9 18.19 -13.88 -6.50
C ASN A 9 19.06 -12.68 -6.09
N SER A 10 18.85 -11.52 -6.70
CA SER A 10 19.55 -10.27 -6.36
C SER A 10 18.70 -9.33 -5.50
N LEU A 11 17.48 -9.75 -5.13
CA LEU A 11 16.49 -8.93 -4.44
C LEU A 11 16.14 -9.53 -3.07
N THR A 12 15.79 -8.66 -2.12
CA THR A 12 15.26 -9.05 -0.80
C THR A 12 13.75 -8.87 -0.71
N HIS A 13 13.23 -7.83 -1.37
CA HIS A 13 11.82 -7.53 -1.50
C HIS A 13 11.51 -7.22 -2.96
N LEU A 14 10.33 -7.65 -3.42
CA LEU A 14 9.82 -7.37 -4.75
C LEU A 14 8.37 -6.91 -4.64
N TYR A 15 8.08 -5.77 -5.26
CA TYR A 15 6.82 -5.06 -5.14
C TYR A 15 5.98 -5.25 -6.41
N PHE A 16 4.73 -5.66 -6.25
CA PHE A 16 3.74 -5.60 -7.33
C PHE A 16 3.10 -4.22 -7.28
N SER A 17 3.32 -3.42 -8.32
CA SER A 17 2.77 -2.07 -8.47
C SER A 17 1.81 -2.06 -9.66
N PHE A 18 0.52 -1.82 -9.50
CA PHE A 18 -0.21 -1.52 -8.26
C PHE A 18 -1.52 -2.31 -8.15
N ALA A 19 -2.01 -2.45 -6.91
CA ALA A 19 -3.42 -2.69 -6.63
C ALA A 19 -4.10 -1.41 -6.16
N PHE A 20 -5.41 -1.32 -6.35
CA PHE A 20 -6.26 -0.19 -5.95
C PHE A 20 -7.28 -0.63 -4.89
N ILE A 21 -7.87 0.36 -4.23
CA ILE A 21 -8.96 0.19 -3.27
C ILE A 21 -10.28 0.55 -3.95
N THR A 22 -11.31 -0.29 -3.85
CA THR A 22 -12.65 0.06 -4.33
C THR A 22 -13.32 1.08 -3.41
N PRO A 23 -14.09 2.04 -3.95
CA PRO A 23 -14.85 2.98 -3.11
C PRO A 23 -15.90 2.24 -2.28
N ASN A 24 -16.16 2.70 -1.06
CA ASN A 24 -17.17 2.17 -0.12
C ASN A 24 -16.90 0.78 0.47
N GLU A 25 -16.65 -0.25 -0.36
CA GLU A 25 -16.40 -1.61 0.16
C GLU A 25 -14.95 -1.82 0.60
N TYR A 26 -14.04 -0.97 0.15
CA TYR A 26 -12.60 -1.03 0.45
C TYR A 26 -11.99 -2.39 0.11
N ASN A 27 -12.36 -2.97 -1.02
CA ASN A 27 -11.74 -4.19 -1.53
C ASN A 27 -10.43 -3.86 -2.23
N ILE A 28 -9.45 -4.76 -2.17
CA ILE A 28 -8.20 -4.65 -2.92
C ILE A 28 -8.41 -5.32 -4.28
N VAL A 29 -8.20 -4.56 -5.35
CA VAL A 29 -8.38 -5.01 -6.74
C VAL A 29 -7.17 -4.65 -7.60
N GLY A 30 -6.97 -5.38 -8.70
CA GLY A 30 -6.00 -4.94 -9.71
C GLY A 30 -6.47 -3.66 -10.40
N MET A 31 -5.53 -2.94 -11.01
CA MET A 31 -5.88 -1.88 -11.96
C MET A 31 -6.75 -2.42 -13.10
N ASP A 32 -7.50 -1.52 -13.75
CA ASP A 32 -8.43 -1.88 -14.83
C ASP A 32 -7.77 -2.77 -15.89
N GLY A 33 -8.41 -3.91 -16.16
CA GLY A 33 -7.95 -4.88 -17.16
C GLY A 33 -6.84 -5.82 -16.69
N LEU A 34 -6.36 -5.72 -15.44
CA LEU A 34 -5.40 -6.69 -14.90
C LEU A 34 -6.11 -7.96 -14.41
N PRO A 35 -5.80 -9.15 -14.97
CA PRO A 35 -6.33 -10.39 -14.46
C PRO A 35 -5.77 -10.68 -13.06
N SER A 36 -6.63 -11.11 -12.15
CA SER A 36 -6.27 -11.40 -10.76
C SER A 36 -5.23 -12.52 -10.62
N GLU A 37 -5.13 -13.39 -11.62
CA GLU A 37 -4.10 -14.43 -11.74
C GLU A 37 -2.67 -13.86 -11.70
N LEU A 38 -2.49 -12.59 -12.12
CA LEU A 38 -1.18 -11.94 -12.07
C LEU A 38 -0.63 -11.81 -10.65
N PHE A 39 -1.49 -11.68 -9.64
CA PHE A 39 -1.04 -11.63 -8.25
C PHE A 39 -0.40 -12.97 -7.84
N SER A 40 -1.07 -14.09 -8.13
CA SER A 40 -0.52 -15.42 -7.85
C SER A 40 0.73 -15.73 -8.69
N ASN A 41 0.72 -15.36 -9.98
CA ASN A 41 1.88 -15.54 -10.85
C ASN A 41 3.09 -14.75 -10.36
N PHE A 42 2.84 -13.55 -9.83
CA PHE A 42 3.88 -12.73 -9.23
C PHE A 42 4.43 -13.35 -7.94
N THR A 43 3.57 -13.75 -7.01
CA THR A 43 4.03 -14.36 -5.74
C THR A 43 4.69 -15.72 -5.95
N ASP A 44 4.35 -16.42 -7.03
CA ASP A 44 4.99 -17.68 -7.45
C ASP A 44 6.47 -17.54 -7.82
N LEU A 45 6.97 -16.33 -8.13
CA LEU A 45 8.40 -16.08 -8.35
C LEU A 45 9.24 -16.44 -7.12
N LYS A 46 8.62 -16.49 -5.94
CA LYS A 46 9.23 -16.95 -4.70
C LYS A 46 9.65 -18.43 -4.72
N LYS A 47 9.13 -19.24 -5.66
CA LYS A 47 9.59 -20.62 -5.87
C LYS A 47 11.07 -20.68 -6.27
N ASP A 48 11.55 -19.66 -6.99
CA ASP A 48 12.95 -19.55 -7.41
C ASP A 48 13.85 -18.96 -6.32
N ASN A 49 13.30 -18.15 -5.42
CA ASN A 49 13.98 -17.63 -4.23
C ASN A 49 13.02 -17.58 -3.02
N PRO A 50 12.99 -18.63 -2.17
CA PRO A 50 12.08 -18.68 -1.01
C PRO A 50 12.31 -17.60 0.05
N SER A 51 13.47 -16.92 0.02
CA SER A 51 13.78 -15.83 0.95
C SER A 51 13.19 -14.49 0.52
N LEU A 52 12.86 -14.34 -0.77
CA LEU A 52 12.30 -13.12 -1.35
C LEU A 52 10.97 -12.77 -0.69
N LYS A 53 10.78 -11.49 -0.36
CA LYS A 53 9.51 -10.97 0.17
C LYS A 53 8.68 -10.41 -0.98
N MET A 54 7.50 -10.99 -1.19
CA MET A 54 6.57 -10.52 -2.20
C MET A 54 5.61 -9.53 -1.55
N THR A 55 5.65 -8.27 -1.98
CA THR A 55 4.86 -7.18 -1.37
C THR A 55 3.87 -6.64 -2.41
N ILE A 56 2.62 -6.39 -2.01
CA ILE A 56 1.67 -5.66 -2.85
C ILE A 56 1.74 -4.17 -2.54
N ALA A 57 2.01 -3.33 -3.52
CA ALA A 57 1.87 -1.88 -3.38
C ALA A 57 0.44 -1.47 -3.74
N ILE A 58 -0.24 -0.81 -2.80
CA ILE A 58 -1.60 -0.32 -2.96
C ILE A 58 -1.55 1.20 -3.14
N GLY A 59 -2.11 1.71 -4.24
CA GLY A 59 -2.14 3.13 -4.54
C GLY A 59 -1.31 3.50 -5.78
N GLY A 60 -0.33 4.38 -5.61
CA GLY A 60 0.44 5.04 -6.66
C GLY A 60 -0.29 6.26 -7.24
N TRP A 61 0.45 7.09 -7.98
CA TRP A 61 -0.02 8.42 -8.43
C TRP A 61 -1.40 8.40 -9.09
N THR A 62 -1.67 7.48 -10.02
CA THR A 62 -2.95 7.48 -10.74
C THR A 62 -4.14 7.08 -9.87
N HIS A 63 -3.92 6.47 -8.70
CA HIS A 63 -5.01 6.13 -7.78
C HIS A 63 -5.69 7.37 -7.20
N ASN A 64 -4.93 8.46 -7.03
CA ASN A 64 -5.43 9.74 -6.53
C ASN A 64 -5.69 10.77 -7.66
N ASP A 65 -5.78 10.33 -8.93
CA ASP A 65 -6.22 11.20 -10.02
C ASP A 65 -7.71 11.58 -9.86
N PRO A 66 -8.14 12.74 -10.41
CA PRO A 66 -9.52 13.17 -10.33
C PRO A 66 -10.49 12.10 -10.84
N GLY A 67 -11.43 11.68 -9.99
CA GLY A 67 -12.35 10.60 -10.31
C GLY A 67 -12.87 9.89 -9.06
N PRO A 68 -13.50 8.72 -9.23
CA PRO A 68 -14.13 7.98 -8.13
C PRO A 68 -13.12 7.44 -7.11
N LEU A 69 -11.85 7.31 -7.48
CA LEU A 69 -10.79 6.78 -6.61
C LEU A 69 -10.09 7.85 -5.79
N GLN A 70 -10.18 9.12 -6.21
CA GLN A 70 -9.37 10.22 -5.68
C GLN A 70 -9.33 10.29 -4.15
N LYS A 71 -10.49 10.09 -3.51
CA LYS A 71 -10.68 10.22 -2.07
C LYS A 71 -10.66 8.91 -1.31
N VAL A 72 -10.52 7.77 -1.99
CA VAL A 72 -10.77 6.45 -1.38
C VAL A 72 -9.83 6.17 -0.21
N PHE A 73 -8.55 6.57 -0.28
CA PHE A 73 -7.67 6.48 0.87
C PHE A 73 -8.15 7.30 2.07
N SER A 74 -8.50 8.58 1.84
CA SER A 74 -8.99 9.48 2.89
C SER A 74 -10.27 8.95 3.53
N ASP A 75 -11.23 8.52 2.72
CA ASP A 75 -12.49 7.93 3.18
C ASP A 75 -12.26 6.62 3.95
N MET A 76 -11.34 5.77 3.47
CA MET A 76 -10.98 4.52 4.14
C MET A 76 -10.41 4.74 5.54
N VAL A 77 -9.51 5.72 5.72
CA VAL A 77 -8.89 5.98 7.03
C VAL A 77 -9.79 6.77 7.99
N SER A 78 -10.81 7.46 7.46
CA SER A 78 -11.60 8.47 8.19
C SER A 78 -12.34 7.97 9.42
N THR A 79 -12.79 6.71 9.45
CA THR A 79 -13.55 6.15 10.57
C THR A 79 -13.02 4.80 10.98
N LYS A 80 -13.21 4.46 12.27
CA LYS A 80 -12.83 3.13 12.80
C LYS A 80 -13.50 1.99 12.03
N GLN A 81 -14.75 2.18 11.61
CA GLN A 81 -15.48 1.17 10.85
C GLN A 81 -14.84 0.93 9.49
N ASN A 82 -14.54 2.00 8.74
CA ASN A 82 -13.91 1.90 7.42
C ASN A 82 -12.53 1.25 7.49
N ARG A 83 -11.71 1.66 8.47
CA ARG A 83 -10.39 1.06 8.73
C ARG A 83 -10.50 -0.42 9.04
N SER A 84 -11.42 -0.82 9.93
CA SER A 84 -11.65 -2.23 10.27
C SER A 84 -12.02 -3.05 9.02
N THR A 85 -12.95 -2.54 8.21
CA THR A 85 -13.37 -3.20 6.96
C THR A 85 -12.19 -3.37 6.00
N PHE A 86 -11.39 -2.33 5.79
CA PHE A 86 -10.23 -2.44 4.92
C PHE A 86 -9.16 -3.39 5.47
N ILE A 87 -8.87 -3.38 6.78
CA ILE A 87 -7.92 -4.31 7.41
C ILE A 87 -8.37 -5.77 7.21
N GLU A 88 -9.65 -6.06 7.40
CA GLU A 88 -10.21 -7.39 7.17
C GLU A 88 -10.04 -7.84 5.71
N ASN A 89 -10.39 -6.97 4.76
CA ASN A 89 -10.24 -7.22 3.32
C ASN A 89 -8.78 -7.41 2.93
N LEU A 90 -7.87 -6.59 3.47
CA LEU A 90 -6.43 -6.66 3.23
C LEU A 90 -5.87 -7.99 3.72
N MET A 91 -6.18 -8.39 4.95
CA MET A 91 -5.72 -9.67 5.51
C MET A 91 -6.22 -10.85 4.67
N ALA A 92 -7.45 -10.80 4.17
CA ALA A 92 -7.99 -11.80 3.26
C ALA A 92 -7.23 -11.82 1.92
N PHE A 93 -7.00 -10.66 1.31
CA PHE A 93 -6.27 -10.52 0.05
C PHE A 93 -4.84 -11.05 0.14
N LEU A 94 -4.09 -10.68 1.19
CA LEU A 94 -2.71 -11.12 1.40
C LEU A 94 -2.62 -12.65 1.51
N ARG A 95 -3.55 -13.28 2.24
CA ARG A 95 -3.65 -14.75 2.32
C ARG A 95 -4.00 -15.38 0.99
N GLN A 96 -5.00 -14.84 0.29
CA GLN A 96 -5.52 -15.38 -0.95
C GLN A 96 -4.44 -15.47 -2.04
N TYR A 97 -3.59 -14.45 -2.12
CA TYR A 97 -2.56 -14.34 -3.16
C TYR A 97 -1.14 -14.63 -2.67
N ALA A 98 -0.98 -15.12 -1.44
CA ALA A 98 0.30 -15.50 -0.84
C ALA A 98 1.36 -14.37 -0.78
N PHE A 99 0.93 -13.13 -0.58
CA PHE A 99 1.84 -12.02 -0.32
C PHE A 99 2.49 -12.12 1.06
N ASP A 100 3.72 -11.64 1.19
CA ASP A 100 4.43 -11.52 2.47
C ASP A 100 4.24 -10.15 3.12
N GLY A 101 3.70 -9.17 2.40
CA GLY A 101 3.55 -7.82 2.90
C GLY A 101 2.71 -6.92 2.02
N VAL A 102 2.48 -5.72 2.53
CA VAL A 102 1.78 -4.61 1.87
C VAL A 102 2.61 -3.35 1.97
N ASP A 103 2.53 -2.52 0.94
CA ASP A 103 2.98 -1.14 0.95
C ASP A 103 1.83 -0.21 0.63
N PHE A 104 1.71 0.86 1.41
CA PHE A 104 0.74 1.92 1.16
C PHE A 104 1.40 3.07 0.43
N ASP A 105 1.12 3.18 -0.86
CA ASP A 105 1.59 4.25 -1.73
C ASP A 105 0.46 5.28 -1.94
N TRP A 106 0.08 5.94 -0.84
CA TRP A 106 -0.94 7.00 -0.89
C TRP A 106 -0.28 8.33 -1.22
N GLU A 107 -0.63 8.89 -2.39
CA GLU A 107 -0.03 10.11 -2.91
C GLU A 107 -1.06 11.25 -3.09
N CYS A 108 -1.39 12.04 -2.05
CA CYS A 108 -0.79 12.07 -0.71
C CYS A 108 -1.84 12.40 0.37
N PRO A 109 -1.67 11.92 1.62
CA PRO A 109 -2.48 12.33 2.77
C PRO A 109 -2.54 13.86 2.89
N GLY A 110 -3.72 14.43 3.15
CA GLY A 110 -3.89 15.85 3.47
C GLY A 110 -3.61 16.85 2.36
N ALA A 111 -3.21 16.37 1.17
CA ALA A 111 -2.99 17.18 -0.01
C ALA A 111 -4.33 17.42 -0.72
N ASP A 112 -4.80 18.67 -0.70
CA ASP A 112 -6.11 19.06 -1.24
C ASP A 112 -6.19 18.86 -2.76
N ASP A 113 -5.10 19.10 -3.47
CA ASP A 113 -4.93 18.82 -4.91
C ASP A 113 -5.05 17.33 -5.26
N ARG A 114 -4.95 16.44 -4.25
CA ARG A 114 -5.03 14.99 -4.36
C ARG A 114 -6.25 14.40 -3.64
N GLY A 115 -7.19 15.25 -3.22
CA GLY A 115 -8.44 14.85 -2.56
C GLY A 115 -8.32 14.54 -1.07
N GLY A 116 -7.19 14.89 -0.44
CA GLY A 116 -6.97 14.72 0.99
C GLY A 116 -7.67 15.78 1.85
N VAL A 117 -7.73 15.50 3.16
CA VAL A 117 -8.25 16.39 4.21
C VAL A 117 -7.26 16.52 5.37
N PRO A 118 -7.31 17.60 6.19
CA PRO A 118 -6.32 17.84 7.24
C PRO A 118 -6.13 16.70 8.24
N GLU A 119 -7.16 15.89 8.47
CA GLU A 119 -7.17 14.78 9.43
C GLU A 119 -6.43 13.53 8.92
N ASP A 120 -6.12 13.45 7.62
CA ASP A 120 -5.58 12.25 6.96
C ASP A 120 -4.33 11.69 7.63
N GLY A 121 -3.37 12.54 8.02
CA GLY A 121 -2.12 12.08 8.65
C GLY A 121 -2.33 11.36 9.97
N VAL A 122 -3.22 11.90 10.81
CA VAL A 122 -3.57 11.30 12.11
C VAL A 122 -4.41 10.03 11.89
N ASN A 123 -5.35 10.06 10.96
CA ASN A 123 -6.18 8.91 10.62
C ASN A 123 -5.37 7.77 10.02
N PHE A 124 -4.39 8.07 9.17
CA PHE A 124 -3.47 7.09 8.60
C PHE A 124 -2.58 6.46 9.68
N THR A 125 -2.08 7.25 10.62
CA THR A 125 -1.32 6.73 11.77
C THR A 125 -2.17 5.81 12.64
N GLN A 126 -3.43 6.18 12.90
CA GLN A 126 -4.37 5.35 13.64
C GLN A 126 -4.70 4.06 12.87
N PHE A 127 -4.83 4.13 11.55
CA PHE A 127 -4.98 2.97 10.67
C PHE A 127 -3.79 2.02 10.77
N LEU A 128 -2.56 2.51 10.65
CA LEU A 128 -1.36 1.68 10.72
C LEU A 128 -1.21 1.00 12.08
N LYS A 129 -1.57 1.71 13.17
CA LYS A 129 -1.62 1.13 14.51
C LYS A 129 -2.61 -0.04 14.59
N GLU A 130 -3.85 0.17 14.14
CA GLU A 130 -4.89 -0.87 14.14
C GLU A 130 -4.50 -2.05 13.24
N LEU A 131 -3.87 -1.77 12.10
CA LEU A 131 -3.34 -2.78 11.20
C LEU A 131 -2.26 -3.63 11.88
N GLU A 132 -1.31 -3.03 12.58
CA GLU A 132 -0.25 -3.76 13.29
C GLU A 132 -0.82 -4.61 14.45
N GLU A 133 -1.86 -4.11 15.15
CA GLU A 133 -2.59 -4.88 16.17
C GLU A 133 -3.26 -6.12 15.58
N GLU A 134 -3.88 -6.04 14.40
CA GLU A 134 -4.46 -7.20 13.70
C GLU A 134 -3.40 -8.10 13.06
N ASN A 135 -2.30 -7.53 12.57
CA ASN A 135 -1.19 -8.25 11.95
C ASN A 135 -0.50 -9.18 12.96
N LYS A 136 -0.34 -8.75 14.22
CA LYS A 136 0.18 -9.57 15.32
C LYS A 136 -0.68 -10.79 15.65
N LYS A 137 -1.96 -10.80 15.26
CA LYS A 137 -2.88 -11.93 15.48
C LYS A 137 -2.83 -12.95 14.36
N GLN A 138 -2.18 -12.64 13.23
CA GLN A 138 -2.09 -13.54 12.10
C GLN A 138 -1.13 -14.71 12.41
N PRO A 139 -1.32 -15.90 11.80
CA PRO A 139 -0.39 -17.03 11.98
C PRO A 139 1.05 -16.71 11.58
N LYS A 140 1.21 -15.76 10.65
CA LYS A 140 2.47 -15.18 10.24
C LYS A 140 2.26 -13.67 10.09
N ARG A 141 3.13 -12.88 10.71
CA ARG A 141 3.14 -11.41 10.57
C ARG A 141 3.54 -11.04 9.15
N TYR A 142 2.79 -10.15 8.52
CA TYR A 142 3.10 -9.53 7.24
C TYR A 142 4.05 -8.35 7.42
N ILE A 143 4.87 -8.08 6.41
CA ILE A 143 5.67 -6.86 6.33
C ILE A 143 4.74 -5.72 5.96
N VAL A 144 4.83 -4.59 6.66
CA VAL A 144 4.06 -3.38 6.35
C VAL A 144 5.04 -2.25 6.09
N SER A 145 4.90 -1.58 4.96
CA SER A 145 5.58 -0.31 4.68
C SER A 145 4.60 0.74 4.16
N TYR A 146 5.04 1.98 4.11
CA TYR A 146 4.39 3.02 3.34
C TYR A 146 5.41 3.80 2.54
N THR A 147 4.95 4.35 1.43
CA THR A 147 5.76 5.19 0.55
C THR A 147 5.56 6.66 0.93
N ALA A 148 6.68 7.37 1.10
CA ALA A 148 6.75 8.72 1.63
C ALA A 148 7.43 9.67 0.64
N PRO A 149 6.84 10.86 0.39
CA PRO A 149 7.45 11.85 -0.49
C PRO A 149 8.63 12.54 0.20
N THR A 150 9.57 13.05 -0.61
CA THR A 150 10.66 13.92 -0.14
C THR A 150 10.30 15.41 -0.18
N SER A 151 9.25 15.77 -0.91
CA SER A 151 8.74 17.15 -0.97
C SER A 151 8.10 17.55 0.37
N PHE A 152 8.56 18.69 0.93
CA PHE A 152 7.94 19.28 2.12
C PHE A 152 6.43 19.52 1.94
N TRP A 153 6.00 19.87 0.73
CA TRP A 153 4.60 20.18 0.45
C TRP A 153 3.66 19.02 0.79
N TYR A 154 4.07 17.80 0.47
CA TYR A 154 3.32 16.59 0.77
C TYR A 154 3.70 15.96 2.11
N LEU A 155 5.01 15.92 2.44
CA LEU A 155 5.50 15.26 3.65
C LEU A 155 4.96 15.88 4.94
N ARG A 156 4.68 17.20 4.96
CA ARG A 156 4.15 17.91 6.14
C ARG A 156 2.81 17.36 6.65
N HIS A 157 2.10 16.57 5.84
CA HIS A 157 0.82 15.96 6.19
C HIS A 157 0.96 14.57 6.82
N PHE A 158 2.15 13.96 6.78
CA PHE A 158 2.41 12.69 7.46
C PHE A 158 2.68 12.94 8.94
N ASP A 159 2.00 12.22 9.84
CA ASP A 159 2.42 12.13 11.24
C ASP A 159 3.56 11.11 11.34
N LEU A 160 4.75 11.58 11.72
CA LEU A 160 5.95 10.76 11.79
C LEU A 160 5.85 9.62 12.81
N LYS A 161 4.91 9.69 13.77
CA LYS A 161 4.63 8.57 14.69
C LYS A 161 4.12 7.32 13.97
N SER A 162 3.60 7.46 12.75
CA SER A 162 3.25 6.33 11.87
C SER A 162 4.38 5.30 11.74
N ILE A 163 5.65 5.73 11.83
CA ILE A 163 6.81 4.85 11.69
C ILE A 163 6.88 3.78 12.79
N ASP A 164 6.29 4.02 13.96
CA ASP A 164 6.28 3.07 15.09
C ASP A 164 5.37 1.85 14.81
N TYR A 165 4.55 1.90 13.76
CA TYR A 165 3.54 0.90 13.43
C TYR A 165 3.81 0.16 12.11
N VAL A 166 4.95 0.42 11.46
CA VAL A 166 5.36 -0.24 10.21
C VAL A 166 6.79 -0.76 10.32
N ASP A 167 7.19 -1.64 9.41
CA ASP A 167 8.55 -2.17 9.38
C ASP A 167 9.56 -1.13 8.87
N PHE A 168 9.17 -0.34 7.87
CA PHE A 168 9.97 0.76 7.32
C PHE A 168 9.11 1.67 6.43
N ALA A 169 9.62 2.85 6.11
CA ALA A 169 9.07 3.73 5.07
C ALA A 169 9.99 3.72 3.83
N ILE A 170 9.39 3.75 2.64
CA ILE A 170 10.11 3.88 1.37
C ILE A 170 10.09 5.35 0.97
N VAL A 171 11.27 5.94 0.84
CA VAL A 171 11.39 7.38 0.55
C VAL A 171 11.54 7.60 -0.95
N MET A 172 10.57 8.29 -1.56
CA MET A 172 10.59 8.68 -2.97
C MET A 172 11.54 9.85 -3.19
N SER A 173 12.82 9.52 -3.30
CA SER A 173 13.94 10.44 -3.53
C SER A 173 14.24 10.61 -5.03
N TYR A 174 13.18 10.64 -5.83
CA TYR A 174 13.17 10.87 -7.27
C TYR A 174 12.06 11.88 -7.61
N ASP A 175 11.92 12.24 -8.90
CA ASP A 175 10.95 13.22 -9.40
C ASP A 175 10.98 14.60 -8.73
N LEU A 176 12.12 14.95 -8.13
CA LEU A 176 12.38 16.27 -7.52
C LEU A 176 12.36 17.41 -8.54
N HIS A 177 12.67 17.07 -9.79
CA HIS A 177 12.62 17.96 -10.95
C HIS A 177 12.05 17.19 -12.13
N GLY A 178 11.24 17.86 -12.94
CA GLY A 178 10.64 17.34 -14.16
C GLY A 178 10.34 18.48 -15.12
N VAL A 179 10.00 18.14 -16.37
CA VAL A 179 9.64 19.07 -17.45
C VAL A 179 8.19 18.87 -17.85
#